data_AF-A0A8T4NB53-F1
#
_entry.id   AF-A0A8T4NB53-F1
#
_cell.length_a   1.000
_cell.length_b   1.000
_cell.length_c   1.000
_cell.angle_alpha   90.00
_cell.angle_beta   90.00
_cell.angle_gamma   90.00
#
_symmetry.space_group_name_H-M   'P 1'
#
loop_
_entity.id
_entity.type
_entity.pdbx_description
1 polymer ?
#
loop_
_entity_poly.entity_id
_entity_poly.type
_entity_poly.pdbx_seq_one_letter_code
_entity_poly.pdbx_strand_id
1 'polypeptide(L)'
;MVIKSRENSVGAWVFLIGIVLAIIAGIFTRGSTDPIILIAIVAMGLIVGYFVAEKEVQTFLFASVAAALASFAGIQGLATNVGLTGITVSGIAIGKMMISVLATLLFLFVPATIFVAIKTVFSIAKV
;
A
#
# COMPACT_ATOMS: atom_id res chain seq x y z
N MET A 1 23.05 -15.67 11.34
CA MET A 1 21.92 -16.61 11.27
C MET A 1 20.95 -16.06 10.24
N VAL A 2 20.93 -16.61 9.02
CA VAL A 2 20.06 -16.12 7.94
C VAL A 2 18.70 -16.77 8.18
N ILE A 3 17.73 -15.99 8.66
CA ILE A 3 16.34 -16.46 8.81
C ILE A 3 15.82 -16.72 7.39
N LYS A 4 15.97 -17.96 6.94
CA LYS A 4 15.36 -18.45 5.72
C LYS A 4 14.02 -19.04 6.12
N SER A 5 12.99 -18.19 6.21
CA SER A 5 11.61 -18.67 6.28
C SER A 5 11.29 -19.34 4.94
N ARG A 6 11.19 -20.66 4.96
CA ARG A 6 10.75 -21.48 3.82
C ARG A 6 9.23 -21.45 3.64
N GLU A 7 8.53 -20.47 4.21
CA GLU A 7 7.10 -20.26 4.05
C GLU A 7 6.84 -19.01 3.22
N ASN A 8 7.38 -19.00 2.00
CA ASN A 8 7.12 -17.92 1.08
C ASN A 8 5.69 -18.02 0.54
N SER A 9 4.73 -17.68 1.40
CA SER A 9 3.31 -17.70 1.13
C SER A 9 3.07 -16.84 -0.09
N VAL A 10 2.46 -17.45 -1.10
CA VAL A 10 2.20 -16.84 -2.41
C VAL A 10 1.62 -15.42 -2.26
N GLY A 11 0.76 -15.21 -1.25
CA GLY A 11 0.23 -13.89 -0.89
C GLY A 11 1.27 -12.83 -0.52
N ALA A 12 2.34 -13.18 0.18
CA ALA A 12 3.42 -12.25 0.53
C ALA A 12 4.19 -11.77 -0.72
N TRP A 13 4.40 -12.65 -1.70
CA TRP A 13 5.02 -12.26 -2.97
C TRP A 13 4.10 -11.40 -3.83
N VAL A 14 2.83 -11.76 -3.91
CA VAL A 14 1.82 -10.97 -4.64
C VAL A 14 1.68 -9.58 -4.01
N PHE A 15 1.74 -9.47 -2.68
CA PHE A 15 1.75 -8.20 -1.96
C PHE A 15 2.97 -7.35 -2.29
N LEU A 16 4.16 -7.94 -2.25
CA LEU A 16 5.40 -7.23 -2.55
C LEU A 16 5.42 -6.71 -3.99
N ILE A 17 4.94 -7.51 -4.95
CA ILE A 17 4.77 -7.06 -6.34
C ILE A 17 3.79 -5.87 -6.41
N GLY A 18 2.67 -5.94 -5.69
CA GLY A 18 1.72 -4.84 -5.59
C GLY A 18 2.35 -3.55 -5.07
N ILE A 19 3.20 -3.64 -4.04
CA ILE A 19 3.92 -2.48 -3.48
C ILE A 19 4.87 -1.88 -4.52
N VAL A 20 5.68 -2.72 -5.18
CA VAL A 20 6.63 -2.24 -6.19
C VAL A 20 5.88 -1.53 -7.33
N LEU A 21 4.76 -2.10 -7.79
CA LEU A 21 3.93 -1.47 -8.82
C LEU A 21 3.29 -0.16 -8.34
N ALA A 22 2.80 -0.09 -7.10
CA ALA A 22 2.25 1.14 -6.54
C ALA A 22 3.31 2.24 -6.45
N ILE A 23 4.55 1.91 -6.04
CA ILE A 23 5.66 2.88 -6.01
C ILE A 23 5.99 3.37 -7.42
N ILE A 24 6.13 2.46 -8.38
CA ILE A 24 6.40 2.83 -9.78
C ILE A 24 5.27 3.73 -10.30
N ALA A 25 4.01 3.34 -10.10
CA ALA A 25 2.88 4.15 -10.52
C ALA A 25 2.91 5.56 -9.92
N GLY A 26 3.14 5.68 -8.61
CA GLY A 26 3.18 6.97 -7.92
C GLY A 26 4.32 7.89 -8.39
N ILE A 27 5.47 7.30 -8.76
CA ILE A 27 6.61 8.03 -9.34
C ILE A 27 6.27 8.55 -10.74
N PHE A 28 5.65 7.71 -11.57
CA PHE A 28 5.35 8.04 -12.96
C PHE A 28 4.19 9.01 -13.12
N THR A 29 3.20 8.98 -12.23
CA THR A 29 2.02 9.87 -12.31
C THR A 29 2.33 11.31 -11.91
N ARG A 30 3.40 11.57 -11.14
CA ARG A 30 3.86 12.94 -10.77
C ARG A 30 2.75 13.89 -10.29
N GLY A 31 1.67 13.37 -9.71
CA GLY A 31 0.50 14.14 -9.25
C GLY A 31 -0.71 14.19 -10.20
N SER A 32 -0.59 13.69 -11.43
CA SER A 32 -1.71 13.43 -12.36
C SER A 32 -1.93 11.93 -12.45
N THR A 33 -2.70 11.39 -11.51
CA THR A 33 -2.97 9.96 -11.46
C THR A 33 -4.08 9.60 -12.44
N ASP A 34 -3.77 8.78 -13.44
CA ASP A 34 -4.78 8.24 -14.36
C ASP A 34 -5.77 7.36 -13.57
N PRO A 35 -7.09 7.59 -13.67
CA PRO A 35 -8.11 6.78 -13.01
C PRO A 35 -7.96 5.28 -13.26
N ILE A 36 -7.49 4.88 -14.46
CA ILE A 36 -7.33 3.49 -14.84
C ILE A 36 -6.23 2.82 -14.00
N ILE A 37 -5.12 3.53 -13.75
CA ILE A 37 -4.01 3.02 -12.93
C ILE A 37 -4.45 2.85 -11.48
N LEU A 38 -5.24 3.79 -10.95
CA LEU A 38 -5.77 3.66 -9.58
C LEU A 38 -6.70 2.46 -9.44
N ILE A 39 -7.58 2.24 -10.41
CA ILE A 39 -8.47 1.07 -10.42
C ILE A 39 -7.65 -0.22 -10.45
N ALA A 40 -6.59 -0.28 -11.27
CA ALA A 40 -5.70 -1.43 -11.32
C ALA A 40 -4.99 -1.69 -9.97
N ILE A 41 -4.51 -0.64 -9.29
CA ILE A 41 -3.87 -0.76 -7.97
C ILE A 41 -4.87 -1.27 -6.93
N VAL A 42 -6.09 -0.72 -6.90
CA VAL A 42 -7.15 -1.15 -5.99
C VAL A 42 -7.52 -2.61 -6.23
N ALA A 43 -7.69 -3.00 -7.50
CA ALA A 43 -7.93 -4.40 -7.86
C ALA A 43 -6.79 -5.32 -7.41
N MET A 44 -5.53 -4.86 -7.55
CA MET A 44 -4.37 -5.59 -7.05
C MET A 44 -4.42 -5.76 -5.53
N GLY A 45 -4.82 -4.71 -4.79
CA GLY A 45 -5.01 -4.78 -3.34
C GLY A 45 -6.03 -5.84 -2.93
N LEU A 46 -7.16 -5.92 -3.63
CA LEU A 46 -8.16 -6.95 -3.40
C LEU A 46 -7.65 -8.37 -3.70
N ILE A 47 -6.95 -8.54 -4.83
CA ILE A 47 -6.33 -9.82 -5.20
C ILE A 47 -5.35 -10.26 -4.12
N VAL A 48 -4.47 -9.35 -3.68
CA VAL A 48 -3.52 -9.65 -2.60
C VAL A 48 -4.27 -10.12 -1.35
N GLY A 49 -5.27 -9.36 -0.91
CA GLY A 49 -6.04 -9.67 0.29
C GLY A 49 -6.70 -11.06 0.23
N TYR A 50 -7.12 -11.49 -0.95
CA TYR A 50 -7.65 -12.85 -1.15
C TYR A 50 -6.59 -13.94 -0.95
N PHE A 51 -5.39 -13.74 -1.49
CA PHE A 51 -4.28 -14.69 -1.42
C PHE A 51 -3.57 -14.76 -0.06
N VAL A 52 -3.94 -13.91 0.91
CA VAL A 52 -3.40 -14.00 2.27
C VAL A 52 -3.90 -15.28 2.94
N ALA A 53 -2.94 -16.12 3.36
CA ALA A 53 -3.19 -17.35 4.08
C ALA A 53 -3.66 -17.07 5.51
N GLU A 54 -4.60 -17.87 6.02
CA GLU A 54 -5.20 -17.69 7.36
C GLU A 54 -4.15 -17.63 8.49
N LYS A 55 -3.11 -18.46 8.37
CA LYS A 55 -1.98 -18.49 9.32
C LYS A 55 -1.18 -17.19 9.42
N GLU A 56 -1.27 -16.33 8.40
CA GLU A 56 -0.49 -15.08 8.29
C GLU A 56 -1.34 -13.83 8.40
N VAL A 57 -2.65 -13.97 8.56
CA VAL A 57 -3.62 -12.87 8.61
C VAL A 57 -3.23 -11.81 9.64
N GLN A 58 -2.87 -12.22 10.85
CA GLN A 58 -2.53 -11.26 11.91
C GLN A 58 -1.29 -10.44 11.56
N THR A 59 -0.20 -11.10 11.15
CA THR A 59 1.04 -10.42 10.75
C THR A 59 0.82 -9.53 9.54
N PHE A 60 0.05 -9.98 8.55
CA PHE A 60 -0.32 -9.19 7.39
C PHE A 60 -1.10 -7.93 7.78
N LEU A 61 -2.16 -8.07 8.58
CA LEU A 61 -3.00 -6.95 9.02
C LEU A 61 -2.19 -5.91 9.79
N PHE A 62 -1.33 -6.33 10.73
CA PHE A 62 -0.47 -5.39 11.46
C PHE A 62 0.47 -4.61 10.52
N ALA A 63 1.17 -5.32 9.63
CA ALA A 63 2.12 -4.68 8.71
C ALA A 63 1.43 -3.73 7.73
N SER A 64 0.32 -4.18 7.14
CA SER A 64 -0.41 -3.41 6.13
C SER A 64 -1.17 -2.22 6.72
N VAL A 65 -1.74 -2.35 7.93
CA VAL A 65 -2.33 -1.21 8.66
C VAL A 65 -1.25 -0.22 9.07
N ALA A 66 -0.12 -0.67 9.61
CA ALA A 66 0.99 0.23 9.96
C ALA A 66 1.51 0.99 8.74
N ALA A 67 1.66 0.33 7.59
CA ALA A 67 2.07 0.96 6.35
C ALA A 67 1.02 1.95 5.82
N ALA A 68 -0.27 1.62 5.90
CA ALA A 68 -1.36 2.53 5.55
C ALA A 68 -1.38 3.77 6.45
N LEU A 69 -1.21 3.60 7.76
CA LEU A 69 -1.12 4.71 8.71
C LEU A 69 0.10 5.58 8.46
N ALA A 70 1.27 4.98 8.24
CA ALA A 70 2.49 5.73 7.89
C ALA A 70 2.31 6.51 6.58
N SER A 71 1.65 5.91 5.59
CA SER A 71 1.34 6.58 4.32
C SER A 71 0.38 7.75 4.52
N PHE A 72 -0.69 7.55 5.28
CA PHE A 72 -1.67 8.59 5.58
C PHE A 72 -1.06 9.74 6.40
N ALA A 73 -0.33 9.44 7.46
CA ALA A 73 0.36 10.43 8.28
C ALA A 73 1.42 11.19 7.48
N GLY A 74 2.17 10.50 6.63
CA GLY A 74 3.15 11.11 5.73
C GLY A 74 2.49 12.10 4.76
N ILE A 75 1.38 11.73 4.12
CA ILE A 75 0.62 12.63 3.23
C ILE A 75 0.14 13.86 4.01
N GLN A 76 -0.47 13.68 5.18
CA GLN A 76 -0.96 14.81 5.98
C GLN A 76 0.17 15.76 6.38
N GLY A 77 1.31 15.22 6.82
CA GLY A 77 2.51 16.01 7.15
C GLY A 77 3.09 16.74 5.93
N LEU A 78 3.08 16.11 4.76
CA LEU A 78 3.57 16.71 3.50
C LEU A 78 2.60 17.72 2.90
N ALA A 79 1.28 17.51 3.05
CA ALA A 79 0.24 18.34 2.46
C ALA A 79 -0.04 19.63 3.27
N THR A 80 0.15 19.58 4.60
CA THR A 80 -0.11 20.72 5.49
C THR A 80 1.10 21.66 5.61
N ASN A 81 2.31 21.18 5.36
CA ASN A 81 3.52 22.01 5.43
C ASN A 81 3.80 22.70 4.08
N VAL A 82 3.51 24.00 4.01
CA VAL A 82 3.83 24.89 2.87
C VAL A 82 5.33 24.89 2.54
N GLY A 83 6.19 24.59 3.51
CA GLY A 83 7.64 24.48 3.33
C GLY A 83 8.13 23.21 2.60
N LEU A 84 7.35 22.11 2.60
CA LEU A 84 7.72 20.85 1.94
C LEU A 84 7.06 20.68 0.55
N THR A 85 5.91 21.30 0.33
CA THR A 85 5.24 21.34 -0.98
C THR A 85 6.03 22.16 -2.01
N GLY A 86 6.87 23.09 -1.54
CA GLY A 86 7.78 23.91 -2.36
C GLY A 86 9.21 23.36 -2.52
N ILE A 87 9.53 22.17 -1.99
CA ILE A 87 10.88 21.58 -2.19
C ILE A 87 10.98 21.08 -3.64
N THR A 88 11.50 21.96 -4.48
CA THR A 88 11.98 21.66 -5.81
C THR A 88 13.47 21.42 -5.78
N VAL A 89 13.90 20.18 -5.95
CA VAL A 89 15.31 19.85 -6.24
C VAL A 89 15.39 19.60 -7.74
N SER A 90 16.22 20.36 -8.44
CA SER A 90 16.39 20.24 -9.89
C SER A 90 15.08 20.40 -10.70
N GLY A 91 14.17 21.29 -10.27
CA GLY A 91 12.90 21.55 -10.97
C GLY A 91 11.80 20.49 -10.78
N ILE A 92 12.07 19.42 -10.01
CA ILE A 92 11.09 18.38 -9.69
C ILE A 92 10.49 18.67 -8.33
N ALA A 93 9.16 18.79 -8.26
CA ALA A 93 8.43 18.95 -7.00
C ALA A 93 8.42 17.62 -6.23
N ILE A 94 9.49 17.37 -5.46
CA ILE A 94 9.67 16.13 -4.69
C ILE A 94 8.51 15.90 -3.73
N GLY A 95 7.99 16.97 -3.11
CA GLY A 95 6.82 16.88 -2.23
C GLY A 95 5.60 16.28 -2.93
N LYS A 96 5.30 16.73 -4.17
CA LYS A 96 4.17 16.20 -4.96
C LYS A 96 4.40 14.74 -5.37
N MET A 97 5.64 14.40 -5.73
CA MET A 97 6.01 13.03 -6.08
C MET A 97 5.87 12.08 -4.89
N MET A 98 6.35 12.47 -3.71
CA MET A 98 6.18 11.67 -2.50
C MET A 98 4.71 11.52 -2.14
N ILE A 99 3.93 12.60 -2.15
CA ILE A 99 2.48 12.53 -1.89
C ILE A 99 1.81 11.55 -2.87
N SER A 100 2.18 11.58 -4.15
CA SER A 100 1.69 10.64 -5.16
C SER A 100 2.01 9.18 -4.82
N VAL A 101 3.26 8.88 -4.45
CA VAL A 101 3.69 7.53 -4.03
C VAL A 101 2.94 7.05 -2.79
N LEU A 102 2.88 7.87 -1.74
CA LEU A 102 2.17 7.52 -0.51
C LEU A 102 0.67 7.33 -0.79
N ALA A 103 0.07 8.14 -1.68
CA ALA A 103 -1.33 7.99 -2.07
C ALA A 103 -1.55 6.66 -2.79
N THR A 104 -0.74 6.32 -3.80
CA THR A 104 -0.85 5.04 -4.51
C THR A 104 -0.67 3.83 -3.59
N LEU A 105 0.20 3.94 -2.58
CA LEU A 105 0.34 2.91 -1.54
C LEU A 105 -0.93 2.80 -0.69
N LEU A 106 -1.56 3.93 -0.34
CA LEU A 106 -2.83 3.94 0.39
C LEU A 106 -3.94 3.23 -0.41
N PHE A 107 -4.03 3.50 -1.71
CA PHE A 107 -4.97 2.82 -2.63
C PHE A 107 -4.72 1.31 -2.76
N LEU A 108 -3.52 0.83 -2.46
CA LEU A 108 -3.21 -0.60 -2.40
C LEU A 108 -3.57 -1.18 -1.02
N PHE A 109 -3.11 -0.55 0.06
CA PHE A 109 -3.18 -1.11 1.41
C PHE A 109 -4.59 -1.09 2.00
N VAL A 110 -5.37 -0.03 1.77
CA VAL A 110 -6.71 0.12 2.34
C VAL A 110 -7.66 -1.00 1.85
N PRO A 111 -7.84 -1.25 0.55
CA PRO A 111 -8.71 -2.35 0.11
C PRO A 111 -8.17 -3.73 0.52
N ALA A 112 -6.85 -3.94 0.49
CA ALA A 112 -6.24 -5.21 0.90
C ALA A 112 -6.49 -5.52 2.38
N THR A 113 -6.29 -4.53 3.26
CA THR A 113 -6.52 -4.65 4.71
C THR A 113 -7.99 -4.90 5.03
N ILE A 114 -8.90 -4.15 4.41
CA ILE A 114 -10.35 -4.31 4.60
C ILE A 114 -10.78 -5.72 4.19
N PHE A 115 -10.32 -6.21 3.03
CA PHE A 115 -10.68 -7.54 2.56
C PHE A 115 -10.23 -8.63 3.53
N VAL A 116 -8.98 -8.57 3.98
CA VAL A 116 -8.43 -9.54 4.94
C VAL A 116 -9.16 -9.45 6.29
N ALA A 117 -9.44 -8.23 6.77
CA ALA A 117 -10.16 -8.03 8.02
C ALA A 117 -11.57 -8.66 7.96
N ILE A 118 -12.31 -8.45 6.87
CA ILE A 118 -13.62 -9.07 6.66
C ILE A 118 -13.51 -10.59 6.65
N LYS A 119 -12.56 -11.15 5.89
CA LYS A 119 -12.29 -12.61 5.86
C LYS A 119 -12.02 -13.16 7.27
N THR A 120 -11.28 -12.41 8.08
CA THR A 120 -10.96 -12.77 9.46
C THR A 120 -12.21 -12.79 10.34
N VAL A 121 -13.09 -11.79 10.20
CA VAL A 121 -14.36 -11.73 10.96
C VAL A 121 -15.24 -12.93 10.63
N PHE A 122 -15.39 -13.29 9.35
CA PHE A 122 -16.17 -14.47 8.95
C PHE A 122 -15.55 -15.79 9.47
N SER A 123 -14.23 -15.92 9.43
CA SER A 123 -13.51 -17.09 9.99
C SER A 123 -13.76 -17.24 11.50
N ILE A 124 -13.73 -16.14 12.27
CA ILE A 124 -14.05 -16.14 13.70
C ILE A 124 -15.53 -16.50 13.94
N ALA A 125 -16.42 -15.99 13.10
CA ALA A 125 -17.86 -16.26 13.19
C ALA A 125 -18.23 -17.71 12.80
N LYS A 126 -17.28 -18.50 12.27
CA LYS A 126 -17.50 -19.86 11.75
C LYS A 126 -18.63 -19.95 10.71
N VAL A 127 -18.76 -18.90 9.89
CA VAL A 127 -19.69 -18.87 8.75
C VAL A 127 -18.96 -19.22 7.47
#